data_AF-A0A9D6TRX9-F1
#
_entry.id   AF-A0A9D6TRX9-F1
#
_cell.length_a   1.000
_cell.length_b   1.000
_cell.length_c   1.000
_cell.angle_alpha   90.00
_cell.angle_beta   90.00
_cell.angle_gamma   90.00
#
_symmetry.space_group_name_H-M   'P 1'
#
loop_
_entity.id
_entity.type
_entity.pdbx_description
1 polymer ?
#
loop_
_entity_poly.entity_id
_entity_poly.type
_entity_poly.pdbx_seq_one_letter_code
_entity_poly.pdbx_strand_id
1 'polypeptide(L)'
;MNPNRRTFLKTSLVTSASVALTSVAPAAAAATPRAGREFYELRSFRLKAGASRAPIEGYLEKALLPALGKRGVKNVGVFTEVDVNKNAGTSTPKADTPVWVLIPHPTLESFVSISADINQDPAVQKAGADYLKVPKASPAFDRIDSWLLLAFKGMPQLALPAFSKTKTPTRIFEMRDYESHSELMALSKMAMFDNGEISVMRDLGMSPVFFGQALAGPNLPHLRYITSGSDLATHLANWKKFGPDPRWIKLKDDPQYANNTSKNTARFLVPAACSQI
;
A
#
# COMPACT_ATOMS: atom_id res chain seq x y z
N MET A 1 34.91 22.16 25.47
CA MET A 1 35.78 20.97 25.47
C MET A 1 35.48 20.14 26.71
N ASN A 2 34.84 18.99 26.54
CA ASN A 2 34.85 17.85 27.48
C ASN A 2 34.30 16.63 26.71
N PRO A 3 34.74 15.40 27.01
CA PRO A 3 35.42 14.57 26.02
C PRO A 3 34.66 13.28 25.68
N ASN A 4 35.08 12.68 24.55
CA ASN A 4 34.88 11.29 24.19
C ASN A 4 35.05 10.33 25.40
N ARG A 5 34.04 9.50 25.64
CA ARG A 5 34.13 8.26 26.45
C ARG A 5 33.73 7.10 25.54
N ARG A 6 34.72 6.44 24.94
CA ARG A 6 35.34 5.17 25.39
C ARG A 6 34.38 3.98 25.24
N THR A 7 34.59 3.15 24.21
CA THR A 7 35.35 1.88 24.32
C THR A 7 34.53 0.84 25.06
N PHE A 8 33.73 0.06 24.32
CA PHE A 8 33.18 -1.19 24.83
C PHE A 8 34.10 -2.35 24.46
N LEU A 9 34.38 -3.15 25.49
CA LEU A 9 35.44 -4.14 25.56
C LEU A 9 35.25 -5.29 24.58
N LYS A 10 36.37 -5.64 23.95
CA LYS A 10 36.63 -7.01 23.49
C LYS A 10 36.79 -7.91 24.73
N THR A 11 36.29 -9.14 24.59
CA THR A 11 36.86 -10.42 25.08
C THR A 11 35.78 -11.28 25.72
N SER A 12 35.44 -12.38 25.08
CA SER A 12 35.32 -13.71 25.70
C SER A 12 35.09 -14.74 24.60
N LEU A 13 36.17 -15.40 24.19
CA LEU A 13 36.15 -16.67 23.47
C LEU A 13 35.85 -17.75 24.52
N VAL A 14 34.71 -18.43 24.38
CA VAL A 14 34.48 -19.74 25.00
C VAL A 14 34.13 -20.70 23.87
N THR A 15 35.10 -21.55 23.57
CA THR A 15 34.96 -22.77 22.79
C THR A 15 34.07 -23.74 23.56
N SER A 16 33.01 -24.24 22.95
CA SER A 16 32.22 -25.35 23.46
C SER A 16 31.95 -26.34 22.34
N ALA A 17 32.26 -27.60 22.64
CA ALA A 17 32.41 -28.71 21.73
C ALA A 17 31.09 -29.10 21.04
N SER A 18 31.21 -29.48 19.77
CA SER A 18 30.16 -29.99 18.91
C SER A 18 29.73 -31.38 19.38
N VAL A 19 28.48 -31.52 19.83
CA VAL A 19 27.79 -32.82 19.89
C VAL A 19 26.87 -32.91 18.68
N ALA A 20 27.26 -33.72 17.69
CA ALA A 20 26.43 -33.99 16.53
C ALA A 20 25.33 -35.00 16.92
N LEU A 21 24.14 -34.49 17.25
CA LEU A 21 22.93 -35.29 17.31
C LEU A 21 22.27 -35.25 15.92
N THR A 22 22.43 -36.33 15.14
CA THR A 22 21.65 -36.53 13.91
C THR A 22 20.21 -36.88 14.28
N SER A 23 19.39 -35.86 14.54
CA SER A 23 17.94 -36.02 14.58
C SER A 23 17.42 -36.12 13.14
N VAL A 24 17.07 -37.34 12.70
CA VAL A 24 16.25 -37.53 11.50
C VAL A 24 14.85 -37.06 11.85
N ALA A 25 14.57 -35.77 11.63
CA ALA A 25 13.21 -35.26 11.70
C ALA A 25 12.41 -35.90 10.55
N PRO A 26 11.19 -36.41 10.81
CA PRO A 26 10.34 -36.86 9.72
C PRO A 26 10.08 -35.66 8.80
N ALA A 27 10.27 -35.86 7.50
CA ALA A 27 9.90 -34.88 6.49
C ALA A 27 8.42 -34.57 6.66
N ALA A 28 8.10 -33.45 7.32
CA ALA A 28 6.78 -32.89 7.29
C ALA A 28 6.45 -32.71 5.81
N ALA A 29 5.45 -33.44 5.33
CA ALA A 29 4.89 -33.23 4.01
C ALA A 29 4.67 -31.71 3.89
N ALA A 30 5.39 -31.07 2.97
CA ALA A 30 5.25 -29.65 2.74
C ALA A 30 3.80 -29.43 2.29
N ALA A 31 2.93 -29.08 3.24
CA ALA A 31 1.64 -28.53 2.92
C ALA A 31 1.91 -27.36 2.00
N THR A 32 1.41 -27.41 0.77
CA THR A 32 1.48 -26.29 -0.16
C THR A 32 1.05 -25.05 0.61
N PRO A 33 1.94 -24.06 0.85
CA PRO A 33 1.59 -22.94 1.69
C PRO A 33 0.37 -22.27 1.08
N ARG A 34 -0.77 -22.30 1.78
CA ARG A 34 -1.88 -21.42 1.43
C ARG A 34 -1.28 -20.02 1.48
N ALA A 35 -1.33 -19.31 0.35
CA ALA A 35 -0.77 -17.97 0.29
C ALA A 35 -1.35 -17.15 1.45
N GLY A 36 -0.48 -16.71 2.35
CA GLY A 36 -0.85 -15.92 3.51
C GLY A 36 -1.45 -14.59 3.08
N ARG A 37 -2.04 -13.86 4.04
CA ARG A 37 -2.44 -12.47 3.81
C ARG A 37 -1.19 -11.65 3.55
N GLU A 38 -1.21 -10.88 2.46
CA GLU A 38 -0.16 -9.92 2.15
C GLU A 38 -0.12 -8.78 3.18
N PHE A 39 1.02 -8.13 3.22
CA PHE A 39 1.18 -6.82 3.83
C PHE A 39 1.30 -5.78 2.72
N TYR A 40 0.77 -4.59 2.93
CA TYR A 40 0.93 -3.48 2.01
C TYR A 40 1.68 -2.36 2.72
N GLU A 41 2.78 -1.92 2.13
CA GLU A 41 3.32 -0.61 2.42
C GLU A 41 2.65 0.41 1.48
N LEU A 42 2.11 1.49 2.04
CA LEU A 42 1.71 2.65 1.26
C LEU A 42 2.53 3.85 1.71
N ARG A 43 3.30 4.44 0.79
CA ARG A 43 4.04 5.68 1.01
C ARG A 43 3.32 6.87 0.39
N SER A 44 3.40 8.02 1.05
CA SER A 44 2.96 9.31 0.55
C SER A 44 4.16 10.26 0.54
N PHE A 45 4.69 10.57 -0.63
CA PHE A 45 5.71 11.60 -0.79
C PHE A 45 5.01 12.95 -0.90
N ARG A 46 4.88 13.67 0.22
CA ARG A 46 4.30 15.01 0.26
C ARG A 46 5.28 16.02 -0.32
N LEU A 47 4.82 16.82 -1.27
CA LEU A 47 5.60 17.87 -1.90
C LEU A 47 5.31 19.23 -1.28
N LYS A 48 6.28 20.14 -1.37
CA LYS A 48 6.00 21.56 -1.14
C LYS A 48 5.14 22.08 -2.30
N ALA A 49 4.29 23.06 -2.02
CA ALA A 49 3.51 23.72 -3.07
C ALA A 49 4.42 24.26 -4.18
N GLY A 50 4.09 23.97 -5.44
CA GLY A 50 4.86 24.34 -6.63
C GLY A 50 6.13 23.51 -6.86
N ALA A 51 6.46 22.53 -6.02
CA ALA A 51 7.65 21.71 -6.20
C ALA A 51 7.50 20.70 -7.35
N SER A 52 8.59 20.47 -8.08
CA SER A 52 8.62 19.47 -9.15
C SER A 52 8.57 18.04 -8.58
N ARG A 53 7.75 17.18 -9.20
CA ARG A 53 7.72 15.73 -8.92
C ARG A 53 8.84 14.95 -9.61
N ALA A 54 9.54 15.57 -10.57
CA ALA A 54 10.50 14.87 -11.43
C ALA A 54 11.60 14.10 -10.66
N PRO A 55 12.19 14.63 -9.56
CA PRO A 55 13.18 13.85 -8.79
C PRO A 55 12.59 12.58 -8.18
N ILE A 56 11.37 12.65 -7.62
CA ILE A 56 10.67 11.50 -7.04
C ILE A 56 10.33 10.50 -8.15
N GLU A 57 9.67 10.95 -9.22
CA GLU A 57 9.26 10.09 -10.32
C GLU A 57 10.46 9.38 -10.98
N GLY A 58 11.57 10.11 -11.17
CA GLY A 58 12.82 9.55 -11.67
C GLY A 58 13.44 8.50 -10.74
N TYR A 59 13.44 8.74 -9.43
CA TYR A 59 13.88 7.74 -8.44
C TYR A 59 13.01 6.50 -8.44
N LEU A 60 11.68 6.68 -8.46
CA LEU A 60 10.73 5.57 -8.47
C LEU A 60 10.94 4.70 -9.72
N GLU A 61 10.96 5.32 -10.90
CA GLU A 61 11.10 4.62 -12.17
C GLU A 61 12.47 3.94 -12.35
N LYS A 62 13.56 4.68 -12.09
CA LYS A 62 14.90 4.25 -12.48
C LYS A 62 15.63 3.46 -11.39
N ALA A 63 15.25 3.63 -10.13
CA ALA A 63 15.94 3.02 -9.00
C ALA A 63 15.04 2.09 -8.19
N LEU A 64 13.93 2.60 -7.62
CA LEU A 64 13.13 1.85 -6.65
C LEU A 64 12.40 0.66 -7.29
N LEU A 65 11.61 0.88 -8.35
CA LEU A 65 10.81 -0.17 -8.98
C LEU A 65 11.68 -1.32 -9.53
N PRO A 66 12.80 -1.05 -10.25
CA PRO A 66 13.72 -2.12 -10.66
C PRO A 66 14.31 -2.89 -9.48
N ALA A 67 14.65 -2.22 -8.38
CA ALA A 67 15.23 -2.85 -7.20
C ALA A 67 14.22 -3.70 -6.40
N LEU A 68 12.96 -3.26 -6.33
CA LEU A 68 11.84 -4.04 -5.81
C LEU A 68 11.61 -5.30 -6.66
N GLY A 69 11.61 -5.15 -7.99
CA GLY A 69 11.46 -6.26 -8.93
C GLY A 69 12.54 -7.34 -8.78
N LYS A 70 13.80 -6.94 -8.60
CA LYS A 70 14.92 -7.86 -8.31
C LYS A 70 14.74 -8.65 -7.01
N ARG A 71 13.97 -8.10 -6.06
CA ARG A 71 13.65 -8.72 -4.76
C ARG A 71 12.29 -9.42 -4.76
N GLY A 72 11.73 -9.67 -5.96
CA GLY A 72 10.50 -10.43 -6.13
C GLY A 72 9.20 -9.65 -5.87
N VAL A 73 9.29 -8.36 -5.56
CA VAL A 73 8.11 -7.50 -5.37
C VAL A 73 7.58 -7.08 -6.74
N LYS A 74 6.29 -7.32 -6.97
CA LYS A 74 5.56 -7.05 -8.22
C LYS A 74 4.30 -6.25 -7.92
N ASN A 75 3.65 -5.74 -8.96
CA ASN A 75 2.41 -4.97 -8.86
C ASN A 75 2.54 -3.74 -7.95
N VAL A 76 3.66 -3.02 -8.08
CA VAL A 76 3.88 -1.75 -7.38
C VAL A 76 3.07 -0.64 -8.06
N GLY A 77 2.14 -0.03 -7.32
CA GLY A 77 1.35 1.09 -7.79
C GLY A 77 2.05 2.42 -7.53
N VAL A 78 2.06 3.32 -8.51
CA VAL A 78 2.54 4.70 -8.34
C VAL A 78 1.46 5.64 -8.84
N PHE A 79 0.98 6.55 -8.00
CA PHE A 79 -0.19 7.37 -8.31
C PHE A 79 -0.04 8.83 -7.94
N THR A 80 -0.83 9.66 -8.61
CA THR A 80 -1.08 11.07 -8.28
C THR A 80 -2.59 11.30 -8.19
N GLU A 81 -3.04 12.39 -7.56
CA GLU A 81 -4.48 12.63 -7.38
C GLU A 81 -5.06 13.50 -8.49
N VAL A 82 -6.36 13.31 -8.73
CA VAL A 82 -7.19 14.15 -9.57
C VAL A 82 -8.42 14.62 -8.80
N ASP A 83 -8.88 15.82 -9.09
CA ASP A 83 -10.20 16.28 -8.66
C ASP A 83 -11.25 15.75 -9.63
N VAL A 84 -12.35 15.21 -9.11
CA VAL A 84 -13.43 14.63 -9.91
C VAL A 84 -14.71 15.41 -9.70
N ASN A 85 -15.28 15.92 -10.80
CA ASN A 85 -16.66 16.40 -10.82
C ASN A 85 -17.57 15.23 -11.21
N LYS A 86 -18.19 14.58 -10.22
CA LYS A 86 -19.04 13.40 -10.42
C LYS A 86 -20.29 13.68 -11.26
N ASN A 87 -20.80 14.92 -11.24
CA ASN A 87 -21.98 15.32 -12.01
C ASN A 87 -21.64 15.51 -13.49
N ALA A 88 -20.49 16.16 -13.76
CA ALA A 88 -20.00 16.36 -15.12
C ALA A 88 -19.30 15.11 -15.70
N GLY A 89 -18.89 14.15 -14.86
CA GLY A 89 -18.13 12.99 -15.29
C GLY A 89 -16.71 13.35 -15.76
N THR A 90 -16.14 14.43 -15.24
CA THR A 90 -14.83 14.95 -15.64
C THR A 90 -13.84 14.90 -14.47
N SER A 91 -12.55 14.88 -14.81
CA SER A 91 -11.46 14.97 -13.84
C SER A 91 -10.38 15.94 -14.29
N THR A 92 -9.77 16.64 -13.35
CA THR A 92 -8.62 17.52 -13.58
C THR A 92 -7.46 17.13 -12.68
N PRO A 93 -6.19 17.19 -13.17
CA PRO A 93 -5.03 16.98 -12.32
C PRO A 93 -5.07 17.90 -11.12
N LYS A 94 -4.91 17.34 -9.92
CA LYS A 94 -4.86 18.13 -8.70
C LYS A 94 -3.43 18.54 -8.43
N ALA A 95 -3.20 19.85 -8.39
CA ALA A 95 -1.88 20.43 -8.15
C ALA A 95 -1.39 20.10 -6.73
N ASP A 96 -0.07 20.08 -6.55
CA ASP A 96 0.59 19.90 -5.25
C ASP A 96 0.17 18.63 -4.50
N THR A 97 -0.25 17.60 -5.23
CA THR A 97 -0.65 16.32 -4.65
C THR A 97 0.56 15.45 -4.31
N PRO A 98 0.46 14.64 -3.25
CA PRO A 98 1.49 13.67 -2.96
C PRO A 98 1.61 12.64 -4.08
N VAL A 99 2.81 12.10 -4.24
CA VAL A 99 3.02 10.86 -5.01
C VAL A 99 2.76 9.69 -4.06
N TRP A 100 1.78 8.86 -4.39
CA TRP A 100 1.42 7.66 -3.64
C TRP A 100 2.14 6.44 -4.21
N VAL A 101 2.72 5.60 -3.35
CA VAL A 101 3.39 4.36 -3.77
C VAL A 101 2.88 3.19 -2.94
N LEU A 102 2.20 2.25 -3.59
CA LEU A 102 1.68 1.02 -3.01
C LEU A 102 2.63 -0.14 -3.32
N ILE A 103 3.17 -0.79 -2.28
CA ILE A 103 4.14 -1.87 -2.38
C ILE A 103 3.59 -3.11 -1.65
N PRO A 104 3.25 -4.19 -2.36
CA PRO A 104 2.83 -5.43 -1.73
C PRO A 104 4.04 -6.25 -1.26
N HIS A 105 3.93 -6.78 -0.04
CA HIS A 105 4.89 -7.67 0.59
C HIS A 105 4.20 -8.98 0.94
N PRO A 106 4.78 -10.15 0.56
CA PRO A 106 4.19 -11.44 0.90
C PRO A 106 4.25 -11.72 2.42
N THR A 107 5.17 -11.09 3.15
CA THR A 107 5.38 -11.26 4.58
C THR A 107 5.84 -9.95 5.23
N LEU A 108 5.70 -9.83 6.55
CA LEU A 108 6.28 -8.71 7.30
C LEU A 108 7.82 -8.68 7.19
N GLU A 109 8.46 -9.85 7.15
CA GLU A 109 9.91 -9.95 6.95
C GLU A 109 10.33 -9.36 5.60
N SER A 110 9.54 -9.56 4.54
CA SER A 110 9.79 -8.94 3.24
C SER A 110 9.75 -7.41 3.33
N PHE A 111 8.86 -6.82 4.11
CA PHE A 111 8.82 -5.37 4.32
C PHE A 111 10.09 -4.85 5.02
N VAL A 112 10.52 -5.53 6.08
CA VAL A 112 11.70 -5.13 6.87
C VAL A 112 13.00 -5.29 6.07
N SER A 113 13.25 -6.48 5.53
CA SER A 113 14.50 -6.82 4.84
C SER A 113 14.69 -6.02 3.54
N ILE A 114 13.66 -5.93 2.68
CA ILE A 114 13.76 -5.19 1.42
C ILE A 114 14.02 -3.70 1.67
N SER A 115 13.40 -3.12 2.69
CA SER A 115 13.63 -1.71 3.05
C SER A 115 15.09 -1.47 3.46
N ALA A 116 15.69 -2.38 4.24
CA ALA A 116 17.09 -2.29 4.62
C ALA A 116 18.03 -2.48 3.41
N ASP A 117 17.77 -3.51 2.61
CA ASP A 117 18.61 -3.88 1.47
C ASP A 117 18.66 -2.79 0.40
N ILE A 118 17.51 -2.17 0.07
CA ILE A 118 17.43 -1.11 -0.96
C ILE A 118 18.25 0.11 -0.55
N ASN A 119 18.29 0.45 0.74
CA ASN A 119 19.07 1.59 1.23
C ASN A 119 20.59 1.36 1.09
N GLN A 120 21.03 0.11 1.10
CA GLN A 120 22.44 -0.26 0.97
C GLN A 120 22.84 -0.64 -0.46
N ASP A 121 21.88 -0.80 -1.37
CA ASP A 121 22.11 -1.23 -2.75
C ASP A 121 22.84 -0.16 -3.57
N PRO A 122 24.10 -0.39 -4.00
CA PRO A 122 24.86 0.62 -4.76
C PRO A 122 24.22 0.95 -6.11
N ALA A 123 23.48 0.02 -6.72
CA ALA A 123 22.78 0.29 -7.96
C ALA A 123 21.60 1.25 -7.75
N VAL A 124 20.88 1.12 -6.63
CA VAL A 124 19.84 2.07 -6.23
C VAL A 124 20.45 3.44 -5.93
N GLN A 125 21.53 3.49 -5.15
CA GLN A 125 22.20 4.75 -4.81
C GLN A 125 22.72 5.49 -6.05
N LYS A 126 23.21 4.75 -7.05
CA LYS A 126 23.66 5.31 -8.34
C LYS A 126 22.49 5.78 -9.19
N ALA A 127 21.49 4.93 -9.42
CA ALA A 127 20.35 5.25 -10.29
C ALA A 127 19.43 6.32 -9.70
N GLY A 128 19.37 6.41 -8.38
CA GLY A 128 18.56 7.38 -7.62
C GLY A 128 19.31 8.63 -7.18
N ALA A 129 20.54 8.87 -7.65
CA ALA A 129 21.41 9.92 -7.13
C ALA A 129 20.77 11.31 -7.17
N ASP A 130 20.04 11.64 -8.25
CA ASP A 130 19.36 12.92 -8.43
C ASP A 130 18.28 13.20 -7.37
N TYR A 131 17.76 12.14 -6.74
CA TYR A 131 16.80 12.22 -5.64
C TYR A 131 17.47 12.06 -4.27
N LEU A 132 18.35 11.06 -4.13
CA LEU A 132 18.96 10.70 -2.85
C LEU A 132 20.00 11.73 -2.36
N LYS A 133 20.54 12.53 -3.28
CA LYS A 133 21.62 13.50 -3.00
C LYS A 133 21.17 14.96 -3.21
N VAL A 134 19.86 15.21 -3.22
CA VAL A 134 19.33 16.59 -3.30
C VAL A 134 19.87 17.45 -2.15
N PRO A 135 20.21 18.73 -2.40
CA PRO A 135 20.69 19.61 -1.35
C PRO A 135 19.55 19.95 -0.38
N LYS A 136 19.90 20.19 0.89
CA LYS A 136 18.93 20.60 1.94
C LYS A 136 18.07 21.82 1.55
N ALA A 137 18.64 22.75 0.77
CA ALA A 137 17.95 23.96 0.31
C ALA A 137 16.87 23.68 -0.75
N SER A 138 16.95 22.53 -1.45
CA SER A 138 16.02 22.14 -2.51
C SER A 138 15.65 20.66 -2.37
N PRO A 139 14.97 20.28 -1.27
CA PRO A 139 14.64 18.89 -1.02
C PRO A 139 13.61 18.38 -2.05
N ALA A 140 13.70 17.09 -2.41
CA ALA A 140 12.79 16.47 -3.38
C ALA A 140 11.35 16.33 -2.86
N PHE A 141 11.16 16.34 -1.54
CA PHE A 141 9.88 16.22 -0.86
C PHE A 141 9.91 17.01 0.46
N ASP A 142 8.74 17.31 0.99
CA ASP A 142 8.57 17.90 2.32
C ASP A 142 8.52 16.83 3.43
N ARG A 143 7.73 15.77 3.20
CA ARG A 143 7.67 14.61 4.10
C ARG A 143 7.36 13.32 3.35
N ILE A 144 7.77 12.20 3.93
CA ILE A 144 7.27 10.88 3.56
C ILE A 144 6.47 10.35 4.75
N ASP A 145 5.18 10.06 4.54
CA ASP A 145 4.40 9.25 5.46
C ASP A 145 4.35 7.82 4.93
N SER A 146 4.36 6.83 5.82
CA SER A 146 4.21 5.42 5.46
C SER A 146 3.17 4.74 6.36
N TRP A 147 2.39 3.84 5.75
CA TRP A 147 1.46 2.95 6.44
C TRP A 147 1.84 1.51 6.16
N LEU A 148 1.84 0.70 7.21
CA LEU A 148 1.87 -0.76 7.09
C LEU A 148 0.44 -1.28 7.26
N LEU A 149 -0.06 -1.96 6.24
CA LEU A 149 -1.40 -2.50 6.20
C LEU A 149 -1.36 -4.03 6.12
N LEU A 150 -2.30 -4.70 6.76
CA LEU A 150 -2.51 -6.14 6.64
C LEU A 150 -3.71 -6.41 5.74
N ALA A 151 -3.55 -7.26 4.71
CA ALA A 151 -4.63 -7.60 3.81
C ALA A 151 -5.83 -8.19 4.56
N PHE A 152 -7.03 -7.93 4.04
CA PHE A 152 -8.28 -8.46 4.58
C PHE A 152 -8.40 -9.97 4.33
N LYS A 153 -9.25 -10.68 5.09
CA LYS A 153 -9.44 -12.12 4.88
C LYS A 153 -10.23 -12.40 3.59
N GLY A 154 -11.19 -11.55 3.25
CA GLY A 154 -12.01 -11.64 2.04
C GLY A 154 -11.26 -11.28 0.75
N MET A 155 -10.08 -10.67 0.87
CA MET A 155 -9.16 -10.39 -0.23
C MET A 155 -7.71 -10.40 0.29
N PRO A 156 -7.11 -11.59 0.45
CA PRO A 156 -5.82 -11.76 1.12
C PRO A 156 -4.62 -11.30 0.28
N GLN A 157 -4.83 -11.01 -1.00
CA GLN A 157 -3.78 -10.60 -1.93
C GLN A 157 -4.30 -9.50 -2.86
N LEU A 158 -3.38 -8.67 -3.35
CA LEU A 158 -3.65 -7.60 -4.29
C LEU A 158 -4.16 -8.22 -5.60
N ALA A 159 -5.28 -7.70 -6.11
CA ALA A 159 -5.76 -8.05 -7.44
C ALA A 159 -5.30 -7.01 -8.45
N LEU A 160 -4.85 -7.48 -9.61
CA LEU A 160 -4.50 -6.63 -10.74
C LEU A 160 -5.64 -6.71 -11.79
N PRO A 161 -6.49 -5.67 -11.90
CA PRO A 161 -7.57 -5.65 -12.89
C PRO A 161 -7.06 -5.82 -14.33
N ALA A 162 -7.92 -6.30 -15.23
CA ALA A 162 -7.52 -6.55 -16.62
C ALA A 162 -6.99 -5.28 -17.33
N PHE A 163 -7.66 -4.14 -17.13
CA PHE A 163 -7.22 -2.85 -17.68
C PHE A 163 -5.91 -2.34 -17.05
N SER A 164 -5.55 -2.78 -15.85
CA SER A 164 -4.25 -2.52 -15.25
C SER A 164 -3.15 -3.36 -15.89
N LYS A 165 -3.42 -4.64 -16.17
CA LYS A 165 -2.48 -5.53 -16.88
C LYS A 165 -2.11 -4.99 -18.26
N THR A 166 -3.10 -4.45 -18.99
CA THR A 166 -2.89 -3.84 -20.31
C THR A 166 -2.48 -2.36 -20.25
N LYS A 167 -2.29 -1.81 -19.04
CA LYS A 167 -1.99 -0.40 -18.80
C LYS A 167 -2.89 0.57 -19.57
N THR A 168 -4.20 0.30 -19.59
CA THR A 168 -5.20 1.17 -20.24
C THR A 168 -5.01 2.63 -19.77
N PRO A 169 -4.78 3.60 -20.68
CA PRO A 169 -4.38 4.95 -20.28
C PRO A 169 -5.43 5.72 -19.47
N THR A 170 -6.71 5.40 -19.69
CA THR A 170 -7.85 6.06 -19.03
C THR A 170 -8.17 5.49 -17.66
N ARG A 171 -7.48 4.42 -17.23
CA ARG A 171 -7.81 3.74 -15.97
C ARG A 171 -7.70 4.68 -14.79
N ILE A 172 -8.66 4.55 -13.88
CA ILE A 172 -8.79 5.40 -12.70
C ILE A 172 -8.95 4.54 -11.46
N PHE A 173 -8.49 5.08 -10.34
CA PHE A 173 -8.56 4.43 -9.04
C PHE A 173 -9.20 5.36 -8.02
N GLU A 174 -9.84 4.81 -7.01
CA GLU A 174 -10.36 5.56 -5.87
C GLU A 174 -9.86 4.91 -4.59
N MET A 175 -8.96 5.60 -3.90
CA MET A 175 -8.47 5.21 -2.59
C MET A 175 -9.38 5.78 -1.52
N ARG A 176 -9.84 4.93 -0.60
CA ARG A 176 -10.71 5.34 0.49
C ARG A 176 -10.15 4.92 1.84
N ASP A 177 -10.24 5.85 2.78
CA ASP A 177 -9.83 5.71 4.18
C ASP A 177 -11.06 5.75 5.07
N TYR A 178 -11.26 4.71 5.86
CA TYR A 178 -12.36 4.63 6.83
C TYR A 178 -11.76 4.60 8.22
N GLU A 179 -11.81 5.74 8.90
CA GLU A 179 -11.35 5.91 10.28
C GLU A 179 -12.50 5.57 11.24
N SER A 180 -12.17 4.97 12.39
CA SER A 180 -13.12 4.58 13.43
C SER A 180 -12.70 5.18 14.77
N HIS A 181 -13.67 5.44 15.64
CA HIS A 181 -13.43 6.04 16.97
C HIS A 181 -12.90 5.04 18.02
N SER A 182 -12.75 3.76 17.67
CA SER A 182 -12.08 2.74 18.51
C SER A 182 -11.62 1.56 17.67
N GLU A 183 -10.69 0.77 18.20
CA GLU A 183 -10.17 -0.45 17.57
C GLU A 183 -11.28 -1.49 17.37
N LEU A 184 -12.20 -1.63 18.34
CA LEU A 184 -13.34 -2.55 18.20
C LEU A 184 -14.25 -2.14 17.05
N MET A 185 -14.48 -0.84 16.85
CA MET A 185 -15.28 -0.34 15.73
C MET A 185 -14.56 -0.50 14.39
N ALA A 186 -13.24 -0.29 14.35
CA ALA A 186 -12.44 -0.60 13.17
C ALA A 186 -12.55 -2.08 12.80
N LEU A 187 -12.42 -2.99 13.78
CA LEU A 187 -12.58 -4.43 13.59
C LEU A 187 -14.00 -4.81 13.14
N SER A 188 -15.04 -4.18 13.69
CA SER A 188 -16.43 -4.35 13.24
C SER A 188 -16.59 -3.95 11.77
N LYS A 189 -16.03 -2.81 11.35
CA LYS A 189 -16.09 -2.40 9.94
C LYS A 189 -15.30 -3.35 9.03
N MET A 190 -14.13 -3.81 9.47
CA MET A 190 -13.36 -4.82 8.73
C MET A 190 -14.15 -6.13 8.57
N ALA A 191 -14.85 -6.58 9.61
CA ALA A 191 -15.72 -7.75 9.55
C ALA A 191 -16.89 -7.55 8.57
N MET A 192 -17.49 -6.37 8.51
CA MET A 192 -18.52 -6.03 7.51
C MET A 192 -18.00 -6.20 6.07
N PHE A 193 -16.76 -5.78 5.82
CA PHE A 193 -16.10 -5.98 4.52
C PHE A 193 -15.84 -7.45 4.22
N ASP A 194 -15.22 -8.17 5.15
CA ASP A 194 -14.88 -9.60 5.01
C ASP A 194 -16.13 -10.48 4.83
N ASN A 195 -17.24 -10.13 5.49
CA ASN A 195 -18.47 -10.92 5.51
C ASN A 195 -19.46 -10.58 4.39
N GLY A 196 -19.16 -9.60 3.51
CA GLY A 196 -19.99 -9.41 2.32
C GLY A 196 -19.71 -8.17 1.47
N GLU A 197 -19.23 -7.06 2.03
CA GLU A 197 -19.06 -5.83 1.24
C GLU A 197 -18.10 -6.03 0.07
N ILE A 198 -16.99 -6.76 0.29
CA ILE A 198 -16.00 -7.09 -0.75
C ILE A 198 -16.65 -7.90 -1.89
N SER A 199 -17.51 -8.87 -1.57
CA SER A 199 -18.21 -9.64 -2.62
C SER A 199 -19.14 -8.77 -3.44
N VAL A 200 -19.92 -7.89 -2.80
CA VAL A 200 -20.82 -6.97 -3.50
C VAL A 200 -20.04 -6.05 -4.43
N MET A 201 -18.93 -5.45 -3.96
CA MET A 201 -18.09 -4.59 -4.79
C MET A 201 -17.52 -5.32 -6.02
N ARG A 202 -17.08 -6.57 -5.84
CA ARG A 202 -16.55 -7.39 -6.93
C ARG A 202 -17.62 -7.72 -7.97
N ASP A 203 -18.79 -8.16 -7.53
CA ASP A 203 -19.91 -8.54 -8.40
C ASP A 203 -20.45 -7.34 -9.19
N LEU A 204 -20.39 -6.14 -8.61
CA LEU A 204 -20.79 -4.90 -9.27
C LEU A 204 -19.69 -4.29 -10.16
N GLY A 205 -18.58 -5.00 -10.36
CA GLY A 205 -17.52 -4.59 -11.29
C GLY A 205 -16.65 -3.43 -10.79
N MET A 206 -16.68 -3.13 -9.48
CA MET A 206 -15.88 -2.04 -8.89
C MET A 206 -14.36 -2.34 -8.85
N SER A 207 -13.95 -3.51 -9.35
CA SER A 207 -12.57 -3.93 -9.57
C SER A 207 -11.64 -3.55 -8.41
N PRO A 208 -11.89 -4.07 -7.20
CA PRO A 208 -11.03 -3.77 -6.05
C PRO A 208 -9.59 -4.20 -6.32
N VAL A 209 -8.63 -3.37 -5.92
CA VAL A 209 -7.19 -3.63 -6.03
C VAL A 209 -6.66 -4.23 -4.73
N PHE A 210 -7.02 -3.68 -3.57
CA PHE A 210 -6.70 -4.26 -2.26
C PHE A 210 -7.62 -3.72 -1.17
N PHE A 211 -7.66 -4.41 -0.02
CA PHE A 211 -8.23 -3.94 1.25
C PHE A 211 -7.22 -4.21 2.36
N GLY A 212 -6.91 -3.22 3.19
CA GLY A 212 -5.85 -3.29 4.20
C GLY A 212 -6.24 -2.69 5.54
N GLN A 213 -6.01 -3.42 6.62
CA GLN A 213 -6.12 -2.96 8.00
C GLN A 213 -4.85 -2.20 8.34
N ALA A 214 -4.95 -0.95 8.77
CA ALA A 214 -3.76 -0.22 9.19
C ALA A 214 -3.24 -0.76 10.53
N LEU A 215 -1.99 -1.22 10.52
CA LEU A 215 -1.26 -1.69 11.71
C LEU A 215 -0.38 -0.58 12.29
N ALA A 216 0.17 0.27 11.42
CA ALA A 216 1.02 1.39 11.78
C ALA A 216 0.85 2.53 10.77
N GLY A 217 1.09 3.76 11.22
CA GLY A 217 1.04 4.98 10.42
C GLY A 217 0.10 6.05 11.02
N PRO A 218 -0.03 7.21 10.38
CA PRO A 218 -0.92 8.28 10.82
C PRO A 218 -2.41 7.87 10.84
N ASN A 219 -3.19 8.50 11.73
CA ASN A 219 -4.66 8.42 11.82
C ASN A 219 -5.22 7.02 12.13
N LEU A 220 -4.56 6.25 12.99
CA LEU A 220 -5.11 4.99 13.50
C LEU A 220 -6.28 5.26 14.48
N PRO A 221 -7.26 4.33 14.58
CA PRO A 221 -7.42 3.12 13.77
C PRO A 221 -8.21 3.39 12.48
N HIS A 222 -7.80 2.75 11.39
CA HIS A 222 -8.53 2.81 10.12
C HIS A 222 -8.28 1.57 9.26
N LEU A 223 -9.12 1.42 8.24
CA LEU A 223 -8.83 0.59 7.07
C LEU A 223 -8.66 1.48 5.84
N ARG A 224 -7.95 0.96 4.85
CA ARG A 224 -7.76 1.59 3.54
C ARG A 224 -8.00 0.57 2.44
N TYR A 225 -8.63 1.01 1.35
CA TYR A 225 -8.83 0.18 0.17
C TYR A 225 -8.78 1.00 -1.11
N ILE A 226 -8.58 0.32 -2.24
CA ILE A 226 -8.66 0.92 -3.58
C ILE A 226 -9.68 0.14 -4.42
N THR A 227 -10.63 0.86 -5.02
CA THR A 227 -11.46 0.40 -6.14
C THR A 227 -11.00 1.05 -7.45
N SER A 228 -11.41 0.51 -8.59
CA SER A 228 -10.93 1.00 -9.88
C SER A 228 -11.89 0.76 -11.04
N GLY A 229 -11.63 1.43 -12.16
CA GLY A 229 -12.32 1.24 -13.42
C GLY A 229 -11.40 1.50 -14.62
N SER A 230 -11.79 0.99 -15.79
CA SER A 230 -11.10 1.24 -17.07
C SER A 230 -11.07 2.73 -17.45
N ASP A 231 -12.03 3.49 -16.92
CA ASP A 231 -12.22 4.92 -17.11
C ASP A 231 -13.14 5.47 -16.01
N LEU A 232 -13.20 6.81 -15.89
CA LEU A 232 -14.01 7.50 -14.89
C LEU A 232 -15.51 7.21 -15.03
N ALA A 233 -16.04 7.14 -16.25
CA ALA A 233 -17.46 6.91 -16.46
C ALA A 233 -17.88 5.52 -15.96
N THR A 234 -17.11 4.50 -16.31
CA THR A 234 -17.28 3.11 -15.84
C THR A 234 -17.18 3.02 -14.32
N HIS A 235 -16.16 3.66 -13.72
CA HIS A 235 -15.98 3.68 -12.27
C HIS A 235 -17.18 4.30 -11.54
N LEU A 236 -17.65 5.46 -12.02
CA LEU A 236 -18.82 6.14 -11.45
C LEU A 236 -20.11 5.34 -11.66
N ALA A 237 -20.27 4.70 -12.82
CA ALA A 237 -21.43 3.86 -13.12
C ALA A 237 -21.50 2.64 -12.18
N ASN A 238 -20.36 2.03 -11.85
CA ASN A 238 -20.33 0.91 -10.92
C ASN A 238 -20.64 1.35 -9.48
N TRP A 239 -20.12 2.49 -9.03
CA TRP A 239 -20.49 3.07 -7.73
C TRP A 239 -21.97 3.43 -7.63
N LYS A 240 -22.60 3.92 -8.70
CA LYS A 240 -24.06 4.19 -8.73
C LYS A 240 -24.90 2.94 -8.47
N LYS A 241 -24.40 1.75 -8.81
CA LYS A 241 -25.07 0.46 -8.55
C LYS A 241 -24.90 0.01 -7.10
N PHE A 242 -23.82 0.40 -6.42
CA PHE A 242 -23.49 -0.09 -5.08
C PHE A 242 -24.47 0.37 -4.00
N GLY A 243 -24.76 1.67 -3.94
CA GLY A 243 -25.67 2.26 -2.95
C GLY A 243 -27.07 1.61 -2.88
N PRO A 244 -27.75 1.37 -4.02
CA PRO A 244 -29.06 0.72 -4.03
C PRO A 244 -29.03 -0.82 -4.03
N ASP A 245 -27.86 -1.48 -4.07
CA ASP A 245 -27.81 -2.96 -4.08
C ASP A 245 -28.41 -3.53 -2.77
N PRO A 246 -29.40 -4.43 -2.84
CA PRO A 246 -30.09 -4.93 -1.65
C PRO A 246 -29.17 -5.69 -0.69
N ARG A 247 -28.08 -6.29 -1.18
CA ARG A 247 -27.08 -6.98 -0.34
C ARG A 247 -26.28 -5.97 0.48
N TRP A 248 -25.94 -4.82 -0.12
CA TRP A 248 -25.31 -3.72 0.59
C TRP A 248 -26.27 -3.07 1.60
N ILE A 249 -27.52 -2.80 1.21
CA ILE A 249 -28.52 -2.23 2.13
C ILE A 249 -28.70 -3.13 3.34
N LYS A 250 -28.85 -4.44 3.14
CA LYS A 250 -28.94 -5.42 4.24
C LYS A 250 -27.72 -5.39 5.17
N LEU A 251 -26.50 -5.34 4.63
CA LEU A 251 -25.28 -5.24 5.43
C LEU A 251 -25.23 -3.92 6.22
N LYS A 252 -25.54 -2.80 5.55
CA LYS A 252 -25.53 -1.46 6.14
C LYS A 252 -26.52 -1.34 7.30
N ASP A 253 -27.68 -1.97 7.18
CA ASP A 253 -28.76 -1.89 8.17
C ASP A 253 -28.66 -2.97 9.26
N ASP A 254 -27.65 -3.85 9.20
CA ASP A 254 -27.39 -4.85 10.23
C ASP A 254 -26.88 -4.17 11.53
N PRO A 255 -27.60 -4.30 12.66
CA PRO A 255 -27.23 -3.65 13.92
C PRO A 255 -25.82 -3.99 14.42
N GLN A 256 -25.26 -5.15 14.04
CA GLN A 256 -23.91 -5.54 14.47
C GLN A 256 -22.79 -4.63 13.91
N TYR A 257 -23.08 -3.91 12.82
CA TYR A 257 -22.16 -3.00 12.14
C TYR A 257 -22.50 -1.52 12.38
N ALA A 258 -23.45 -1.22 13.25
CA ALA A 258 -23.86 0.15 13.53
C ALA A 258 -22.70 1.00 14.07
N ASN A 259 -22.60 2.25 13.60
CA ASN A 259 -21.66 3.27 14.08
C ASN A 259 -20.17 2.88 14.02
N ASN A 260 -19.79 1.92 13.19
CA ASN A 260 -18.42 1.42 13.13
C ASN A 260 -17.43 2.33 12.35
N THR A 261 -17.92 3.37 11.67
CA THR A 261 -17.11 4.30 10.88
C THR A 261 -17.38 5.73 11.35
N SER A 262 -16.32 6.50 11.58
CA SER A 262 -16.38 7.88 12.08
C SER A 262 -16.02 8.91 11.02
N LYS A 263 -15.14 8.56 10.08
CA LYS A 263 -14.78 9.44 8.97
C LYS A 263 -14.42 8.62 7.74
N ASN A 264 -14.84 9.14 6.58
CA ASN A 264 -14.55 8.57 5.28
C ASN A 264 -13.86 9.61 4.41
N THR A 265 -12.65 9.32 3.97
CA THR A 265 -11.92 10.15 3.01
C THR A 265 -11.80 9.41 1.70
N ALA A 266 -12.16 10.04 0.58
CA ALA A 266 -12.00 9.49 -0.76
C ALA A 266 -11.03 10.34 -1.57
N ARG A 267 -10.13 9.69 -2.31
CA ARG A 267 -9.16 10.31 -3.22
C ARG A 267 -9.21 9.58 -4.55
N PHE A 268 -9.44 10.32 -5.63
CA PHE A 268 -9.30 9.78 -6.97
C PHE A 268 -7.85 9.84 -7.40
N LEU A 269 -7.36 8.74 -7.93
CA LEU A 269 -5.97 8.56 -8.30
C LEU A 269 -5.85 8.18 -9.78
N VAL A 270 -4.81 8.68 -10.41
CA VAL A 270 -4.36 8.24 -11.75
C VAL A 270 -2.95 7.69 -11.66
N PRO A 271 -2.64 6.62 -12.39
CA PRO A 271 -1.33 5.98 -12.33
C PRO A 271 -0.28 6.83 -13.05
N ALA A 272 0.92 6.91 -12.47
CA ALA A 272 2.09 7.40 -13.20
C ALA A 272 2.50 6.39 -14.29
N ALA A 273 3.25 6.83 -15.30
CA ALA A 273 3.70 5.98 -16.41
C ALA A 273 4.47 4.73 -15.94
N CYS A 274 5.26 4.86 -14.88
CA CYS A 274 6.05 3.77 -14.30
C CYS A 274 5.21 2.80 -13.43
N SER A 275 3.96 3.14 -13.08
CA SER A 275 3.07 2.28 -12.29
C SER A 275 2.89 0.90 -12.95
N GLN A 276 2.94 -0.14 -12.13
CA GLN A 276 2.65 -1.53 -12.53
C GLN A 276 1.17 -1.88 -12.36
N ILE A 277 0.41 -1.03 -11.67
CA ILE A 277 -1.05 -1.06 -11.52
C ILE A 277 -1.68 -0.05 -12.48
#